data_AF-A0A1I0XFF3-F1
#
_entry.id   AF-A0A1I0XFF3-F1
#
_cell.length_a   1.000
_cell.length_b   1.000
_cell.length_c   1.000
_cell.angle_alpha   90.00
_cell.angle_beta   90.00
_cell.angle_gamma   90.00
#
_symmetry.space_group_name_H-M   'P 1'
#
loop_
_entity.id
_entity.type
_entity.pdbx_description
1 polymer ?
#
loop_
_entity_poly.entity_id
_entity_poly.type
_entity_poly.pdbx_seq_one_letter_code
_entity_poly.pdbx_strand_id
1 'polypeptide(L)'
;MLYDIEDCKDEVKYVLVFKLSRFGRNAADILNSLQLMQDYGVNLICVEDGIDSSKEAGKLLISILAAVAEMERENIRVQTMAGREQKAREGKWNGGFAPYGYKLERSVSNPPLQKRKL
;
A
#
# COMPACT_ATOMS: atom_id res chain seq x y z
N MET A 1 14.37 13.50 -0.02
CA MET A 1 13.95 13.56 1.40
C MET A 1 14.25 12.25 2.11
N LEU A 2 13.51 11.15 1.91
CA LEU A 2 13.76 9.91 2.67
C LEU A 2 15.17 9.36 2.44
N TYR A 3 15.65 9.36 1.20
CA TYR A 3 17.04 9.03 0.86
C TYR A 3 18.07 9.92 1.56
N ASP A 4 17.77 11.21 1.75
CA ASP A 4 18.70 12.14 2.42
C ASP A 4 18.79 11.83 3.92
N ILE A 5 17.70 11.34 4.51
CA ILE A 5 17.65 10.86 5.90
C ILE A 5 18.44 9.55 6.04
N GLU A 6 18.28 8.62 5.10
CA GLU A 6 19.02 7.35 5.08
C GLU A 6 20.53 7.56 4.93
N ASP A 7 20.95 8.49 4.06
CA ASP A 7 22.36 8.87 3.89
C ASP A 7 22.90 9.75 5.04
N CYS A 8 22.09 10.03 6.07
CA CYS A 8 22.42 10.90 7.20
C CYS A 8 22.97 12.27 6.76
N LYS A 9 22.49 12.76 5.60
CA LYS A 9 22.94 14.02 5.02
C LYS A 9 22.32 15.19 5.79
N ASP A 10 23.12 16.21 6.06
CA ASP A 10 22.67 17.49 6.61
C ASP A 10 22.05 17.45 8.03
N GLU A 11 22.21 16.36 8.79
CA GLU A 11 21.71 16.20 10.17
C GLU A 11 20.23 16.58 10.37
N VAL A 12 19.36 16.17 9.45
CA VAL A 12 17.92 16.49 9.52
C VAL A 12 17.30 15.96 10.82
N LYS A 13 16.62 16.82 11.57
CA LYS A 13 15.90 16.46 12.82
C LYS A 13 14.38 16.49 12.70
N TYR A 14 13.87 17.33 11.80
CA TYR A 14 12.43 17.54 11.63
C TYR A 14 12.05 17.60 10.16
N VAL A 15 10.91 16.99 9.85
CA VAL A 15 10.25 17.09 8.56
C VAL A 15 8.89 17.76 8.75
N LEU A 16 8.66 18.87 8.05
CA LEU A 16 7.37 19.57 8.07
C LEU A 16 6.55 19.21 6.83
N VAL A 17 5.30 18.84 7.04
CA VAL A 17 4.32 18.61 5.98
C VAL A 17 3.06 19.40 6.25
N PHE A 18 2.42 19.87 5.18
CA PHE A 18 1.18 20.64 5.30
C PHE A 18 -0.02 19.75 5.66
N LYS A 19 -0.15 18.60 4.99
CA LYS A 19 -1.16 17.56 5.23
C LYS A 19 -0.52 16.17 5.17
N LEU A 20 -1.00 15.22 5.96
CA LEU A 20 -0.59 13.81 5.85
C LEU A 20 -0.91 13.22 4.46
N SER A 21 -2.02 13.64 3.85
CA SER A 21 -2.42 13.21 2.49
C SER A 21 -1.46 13.66 1.37
N ARG A 22 -0.50 14.54 1.67
CA ARG A 22 0.57 14.93 0.74
C ARG A 22 1.87 14.15 0.97
N PHE A 23 1.95 13.46 2.09
CA PHE A 23 3.11 12.69 2.50
C PHE A 23 3.07 11.24 1.98
N GLY A 24 1.88 10.63 1.88
CA GLY A 24 1.71 9.31 1.28
C GLY A 24 0.32 9.08 0.66
N ARG A 25 0.19 8.02 -0.15
CA ARG A 25 -1.04 7.71 -0.91
C ARG A 25 -2.00 6.78 -0.17
N ASN A 26 -1.49 5.98 0.76
CA ASN A 26 -2.27 5.09 1.61
C ASN A 26 -1.66 5.06 3.04
N ALA A 27 -2.36 4.46 3.99
CA ALA A 27 -1.92 4.43 5.39
C ALA A 27 -0.59 3.66 5.57
N ALA A 28 -0.37 2.60 4.80
CA ALA A 28 0.84 1.79 4.87
C ALA A 28 2.09 2.57 4.42
N ASP A 29 2.00 3.34 3.33
CA ASP A 29 3.10 4.16 2.81
C ASP A 29 3.52 5.23 3.83
N ILE A 30 2.52 5.88 4.46
CA ILE A 30 2.73 6.88 5.50
C ILE A 30 3.41 6.24 6.72
N LEU A 31 2.88 5.09 7.17
CA LEU A 31 3.42 4.35 8.31
C LEU A 31 4.89 3.95 8.08
N ASN A 32 5.21 3.37 6.93
CA ASN A 32 6.56 2.95 6.58
C ASN A 32 7.53 4.14 6.57
N SER A 33 7.11 5.26 5.97
CA SER A 33 7.92 6.47 5.91
C SER A 33 8.16 7.06 7.30
N LEU A 34 7.15 7.01 8.18
CA LEU A 34 7.25 7.54 9.53
C LEU A 34 8.12 6.65 10.44
N GLN A 35 8.03 5.32 10.30
CA GLN A 35 8.91 4.37 10.99
C GLN A 35 10.37 4.58 10.58
N LEU A 36 10.62 4.70 9.27
CA LEU A 36 11.95 5.01 8.74
C LEU A 36 12.50 6.30 9.37
N MET A 37 11.71 7.38 9.39
CA MET A 37 12.14 8.63 10.03
C MET A 37 12.46 8.44 11.52
N GLN A 38 11.65 7.68 12.27
CA GLN A 38 11.91 7.41 13.68
C GLN A 38 13.19 6.60 13.92
N ASP A 39 13.49 5.63 13.06
CA ASP A 39 14.71 4.82 13.16
C ASP A 39 15.98 5.69 13.04
N TYR A 40 15.91 6.79 12.29
CA TYR A 40 16.97 7.80 12.17
C TYR A 40 16.82 8.97 13.15
N GLY A 41 15.86 8.94 14.08
CA GLY A 41 15.63 10.00 15.07
C GLY A 41 15.07 11.30 14.48
N VAL A 42 14.42 11.23 13.33
CA VAL A 42 13.77 12.36 12.64
C VAL A 42 12.29 12.38 12.97
N ASN A 43 11.75 13.57 13.30
CA ASN A 43 10.35 13.73 13.65
C ASN A 43 9.56 14.42 12.53
N LEU A 44 8.40 13.86 12.17
CA LEU A 44 7.38 14.50 11.34
C LEU A 44 6.51 15.47 12.16
N ILE A 45 6.26 16.66 11.59
CA ILE A 45 5.26 17.64 12.05
C ILE A 45 4.28 17.88 10.90
N CYS A 46 2.98 17.64 11.13
CA CYS A 46 1.92 17.99 10.21
C CYS A 46 1.16 19.21 10.71
N VAL A 47 1.14 20.27 9.89
CA VAL A 47 0.59 21.57 10.29
C VAL A 47 -0.94 21.55 10.35
N GLU A 48 -1.62 21.04 9.32
CA GLU A 48 -3.08 21.08 9.28
C GLU A 48 -3.73 20.02 10.18
N ASP A 49 -3.13 18.84 10.25
CA ASP A 49 -3.66 17.75 11.07
C ASP A 49 -3.25 17.88 12.55
N GLY A 50 -2.43 18.89 12.89
CA GLY A 50 -1.96 19.15 14.26
C GLY A 50 -1.11 18.02 14.85
N ILE A 51 -0.47 17.23 13.99
CA ILE A 51 0.27 16.04 14.37
C ILE A 51 1.73 16.39 14.62
N ASP A 52 2.25 15.89 15.74
CA ASP A 52 3.66 16.00 16.11
C ASP A 52 4.15 14.63 16.58
N SER A 53 5.02 14.02 15.77
CA SER A 53 5.52 12.67 16.03
C SER A 53 6.55 12.60 17.18
N SER A 54 7.08 13.74 17.64
CA SER A 54 8.04 13.79 18.76
C SER A 54 7.39 13.57 20.13
N LYS A 55 6.06 13.68 20.20
CA LYS A 55 5.27 13.57 21.44
C LYS A 55 4.62 12.19 21.57
N GLU A 56 4.04 11.90 22.74
CA GLU A 56 3.24 10.68 22.95
C GLU A 56 2.10 10.53 21.93
N ALA A 57 1.53 11.66 21.48
CA ALA A 57 0.55 11.70 20.40
C ALA A 57 1.05 11.07 19.09
N GLY A 58 2.36 11.16 18.81
CA GLY A 58 3.01 10.51 17.67
C GLY A 58 2.95 9.00 17.71
N LYS A 59 3.23 8.41 18.89
CA LYS A 59 3.16 6.95 19.09
C LYS A 59 1.74 6.43 18.91
N LEU A 60 0.76 7.18 19.42
CA LEU A 60 -0.66 6.87 19.22
C LEU A 60 -1.03 6.90 17.73
N LEU A 61 -0.62 7.95 17.03
CA LEU A 61 -0.86 8.06 15.58
C LEU A 61 -0.28 6.88 14.81
N ILE A 62 0.96 6.48 15.11
CA ILE A 62 1.61 5.32 14.48
C ILE A 62 0.77 4.05 14.68
N SER A 63 0.29 3.86 15.91
CA SER A 63 -0.50 2.68 16.27
C SER A 63 -1.84 2.67 15.52
N ILE A 64 -2.48 3.83 15.40
CA ILE A 64 -3.73 3.98 14.63
C ILE A 64 -3.46 3.74 13.14
N LEU A 65 -2.41 4.33 12.57
CA LEU A 65 -2.03 4.14 11.16
C LEU A 65 -1.69 2.68 10.87
N ALA A 66 -1.03 1.99 11.79
CA ALA A 66 -0.77 0.56 11.69
C ALA A 66 -2.06 -0.27 11.62
N ALA A 67 -3.02 0.00 12.53
CA ALA A 67 -4.31 -0.67 12.52
C ALA A 67 -5.10 -0.39 11.23
N VAL A 68 -5.08 0.86 10.73
CA VAL A 68 -5.73 1.23 9.47
C VAL A 68 -5.07 0.53 8.28
N ALA A 69 -3.74 0.50 8.22
CA ALA A 69 -3.01 -0.17 7.15
C ALA A 69 -3.29 -1.68 7.11
N GLU A 70 -3.41 -2.32 8.28
CA GLU A 70 -3.80 -3.74 8.37
C GLU A 70 -5.24 -3.96 7.88
N MET A 71 -6.17 -3.09 8.27
CA MET A 71 -7.56 -3.15 7.82
C MET A 71 -7.70 -2.96 6.31
N GLU A 72 -6.97 -2.00 5.71
CA GLU A 72 -6.94 -1.80 4.26
C GLU A 72 -6.41 -3.04 3.54
N ARG A 73 -5.34 -3.65 4.07
CA ARG A 73 -4.76 -4.87 3.50
C ARG A 73 -5.74 -6.03 3.52
N GLU A 74 -6.47 -6.22 4.61
CA GLU A 74 -7.47 -7.28 4.70
C GLU A 74 -8.67 -7.01 3.78
N ASN A 75 -9.11 -5.76 3.66
CA ASN A 75 -10.16 -5.38 2.70
C ASN A 75 -9.76 -5.69 1.25
N ILE A 76 -8.52 -5.37 0.84
CA ILE A 76 -7.99 -5.71 -0.49
C ILE A 76 -8.00 -7.22 -0.69
N ARG A 77 -7.62 -7.99 0.34
CA ARG A 77 -7.61 -9.46 0.29
C ARG A 77 -9.02 -10.01 0.08
N VAL A 78 -9.99 -9.55 0.87
CA VAL A 78 -11.40 -9.97 0.76
C VAL A 78 -11.95 -9.66 -0.63
N GLN A 79 -11.75 -8.44 -1.12
CA GLN A 79 -12.21 -8.05 -2.47
C GLN A 79 -11.54 -8.86 -3.57
N THR A 80 -10.24 -9.12 -3.44
CA THR A 80 -9.49 -9.96 -4.39
C THR A 80 -10.06 -11.38 -4.42
N MET A 81 -10.31 -11.98 -3.25
CA MET A 81 -10.87 -13.33 -3.16
C MET A 81 -12.29 -13.40 -3.73
N ALA A 82 -13.16 -12.44 -3.40
CA ALA A 82 -14.50 -12.35 -3.96
C ALA A 82 -14.47 -12.25 -5.50
N GLY A 83 -13.55 -11.45 -6.07
CA GLY A 83 -13.34 -11.37 -7.51
C GLY A 83 -12.86 -12.67 -8.14
N ARG A 84 -12.00 -13.44 -7.44
CA ARG A 84 -11.53 -14.76 -7.90
C ARG A 84 -12.64 -15.81 -7.87
N GLU A 85 -13.42 -15.85 -6.80
CA GLU A 85 -14.58 -16.75 -6.67
C GLU A 85 -15.60 -16.47 -7.76
N GLN A 86 -15.88 -15.19 -8.03
CA GLN A 86 -16.80 -14.82 -9.09
C GLN A 86 -16.33 -15.30 -10.47
N LYS A 87 -15.03 -15.12 -10.79
CA LYS A 87 -14.46 -15.65 -12.04
C LYS A 87 -14.55 -17.16 -12.12
N ALA A 88 -14.31 -17.88 -11.03
CA ALA A 88 -14.43 -19.33 -10.98
C ALA A 88 -15.88 -19.79 -11.22
N ARG A 89 -16.87 -19.12 -10.60
CA ARG A 89 -18.30 -19.37 -10.85
C ARG A 89 -18.69 -19.14 -12.30
N GLU A 90 -18.08 -18.17 -12.96
CA GLU A 90 -18.28 -17.88 -14.39
C GLU A 90 -17.48 -18.80 -15.33
N GLY A 91 -16.74 -19.79 -14.80
CA GLY A 91 -15.88 -20.69 -15.58
C GLY A 91 -14.66 -20.02 -16.22
N LYS A 92 -14.27 -18.84 -15.72
CA LYS A 92 -13.16 -18.03 -16.23
C LYS A 92 -11.88 -18.26 -15.44
N TRP A 93 -10.75 -17.89 -16.04
CA TRP A 93 -9.44 -17.94 -15.40
C TRP A 93 -9.41 -17.06 -14.14
N ASN A 94 -9.17 -17.66 -12.98
CA ASN A 94 -9.29 -17.02 -11.66
C ASN A 94 -7.99 -16.36 -11.16
N GLY A 95 -6.89 -16.40 -11.92
CA GLY A 95 -5.68 -15.60 -11.64
C GLY A 95 -4.36 -16.33 -11.90
N GLY A 96 -3.25 -15.62 -11.73
CA GLY A 96 -1.91 -16.15 -12.02
C GLY A 96 -1.58 -16.22 -13.51
N PHE A 97 -0.39 -16.75 -13.82
CA PHE A 97 0.06 -16.97 -15.19
C PHE A 97 -0.66 -18.16 -15.82
N ALA A 98 -1.02 -18.03 -17.11
CA ALA A 98 -1.52 -19.18 -17.85
C ALA A 98 -0.48 -20.31 -17.85
N PRO A 99 -0.92 -21.58 -17.74
CA PRO A 99 -0.03 -22.72 -17.89
C PRO A 99 0.67 -22.67 -19.25
N TYR A 100 1.86 -23.29 -19.31
CA TYR A 100 2.61 -23.36 -20.56
C TYR A 100 1.77 -23.96 -21.69
N GLY A 101 1.87 -23.39 -22.89
CA GLY A 101 1.07 -23.78 -24.06
C GLY A 101 -0.34 -23.18 -24.13
N TYR A 102 -0.74 -22.37 -23.13
CA TYR A 102 -2.02 -21.65 -23.13
C TYR A 102 -1.80 -20.13 -23.14
N LYS A 103 -2.74 -19.37 -23.71
CA LYS A 103 -2.77 -17.91 -23.65
C LYS A 103 -4.12 -17.46 -23.12
N LEU A 104 -4.11 -16.45 -22.25
CA LEU A 104 -5.33 -15.81 -21.77
C LEU A 104 -5.87 -14.91 -22.89
N GLU A 105 -7.05 -15.22 -23.40
CA GLU A 105 -7.77 -14.36 -24.32
C GLU A 105 -8.59 -13.35 -23.53
N ARG A 106 -8.36 -12.04 -23.73
CA ARG A 106 -9.18 -10.98 -23.13
C ARG A 106 -10.45 -10.81 -23.96
N SER A 107 -11.47 -11.62 -23.68
CA SER A 107 -12.78 -11.47 -24.33
C SER A 107 -13.54 -10.27 -23.73
N VAL A 108 -13.89 -9.27 -24.54
CA VAL A 108 -14.73 -8.11 -24.11
C VAL A 108 -16.19 -8.55 -23.83
N SER A 109 -16.56 -9.76 -24.24
CA SER A 109 -17.76 -10.48 -23.84
C SER A 109 -17.49 -11.98 -24.06
N ASN A 110 -17.95 -12.84 -23.13
CA ASN A 110 -17.61 -14.26 -22.99
C ASN A 110 -17.61 -15.05 -24.33
N PRO A 111 -16.64 -15.97 -24.58
CA PRO A 111 -16.78 -17.37 -24.13
C PRO A 111 -15.47 -17.97 -23.52
N PRO A 112 -15.52 -19.21 -22.96
CA PRO A 112 -14.41 -19.80 -22.20
C PRO A 112 -13.26 -20.27 -23.10
N LEU A 113 -12.06 -20.30 -22.49
CA LEU A 113 -10.78 -20.82 -23.00
C LEU A 113 -10.89 -21.64 -24.29
N GLN A 114 -10.56 -21.03 -25.44
CA GLN A 114 -10.37 -21.74 -26.70
C GLN A 114 -9.15 -21.25 -27.47
N LYS A 115 -8.09 -22.07 -27.46
CA LYS A 115 -7.53 -22.79 -28.63
C LYS A 115 -6.07 -23.18 -28.39
N ARG A 116 -5.76 -24.45 -28.68
CA ARG A 116 -4.42 -24.91 -29.07
C ARG A 116 -3.96 -24.06 -30.27
N LYS A 117 -2.80 -23.42 -30.17
CA LYS A 117 -1.99 -23.14 -31.35
C LYS A 117 -0.66 -23.86 -31.16
N LEU A 118 -0.36 -24.70 -32.15
CA LEU A 118 0.95 -25.27 -32.44
C LEU A 118 2.01 -24.16 -32.52
#